data_AF-A0A3M1U2Y8-F1
#
_entry.id   AF-A0A3M1U2Y8-F1
#
_cell.length_a   1.000
_cell.length_b   1.000
_cell.length_c   1.000
_cell.angle_alpha   90.00
_cell.angle_beta   90.00
_cell.angle_gamma   90.00
#
_symmetry.space_group_name_H-M   'P 1'
#
loop_
_entity.id
_entity.type
_entity.pdbx_description
1 polymer ?
#
loop_
_entity_poly.entity_id
_entity_poly.type
_entity_poly.pdbx_seq_one_letter_code
_entity_poly.pdbx_strand_id
1 'polypeptide(L)'
;MNCPAWCCTYPRIPITKRDLRRIARHFDLSEGQARRRFTKKGEEPGEIVLKHQKDEYFGSACVFLDVKNRRCTIYEARPNACRDYPGTVRCGYYDFLMAERTRQEDENHVATTDHRIVE
;
A
#
# COMPACT_ATOMS: atom_id res chain seq x y z
N MET A 1 -10.91 9.16 -9.57
CA MET A 1 -11.15 7.82 -9.01
C MET A 1 -10.87 7.86 -7.51
N ASN A 2 -11.83 7.52 -6.65
CA ASN A 2 -11.73 7.69 -5.19
C ASN A 2 -11.16 6.46 -4.46
N CYS A 3 -10.43 5.60 -5.18
CA CYS A 3 -9.94 4.36 -4.64
C CYS A 3 -8.89 4.67 -3.54
N PRO A 4 -9.11 4.22 -2.29
CA PRO A 4 -8.22 4.51 -1.17
C PRO A 4 -6.88 3.79 -1.35
N ALA A 5 -5.92 4.02 -0.46
CA ALA A 5 -4.59 3.39 -0.52
C ALA A 5 -4.59 1.90 -0.16
N TRP A 6 -5.58 1.13 -0.64
CA TRP A 6 -5.71 -0.29 -0.43
C TRP A 6 -4.56 -1.09 -1.04
N CYS A 7 -3.95 -0.63 -2.13
CA CYS A 7 -2.72 -1.26 -2.64
C CYS A 7 -1.58 -1.29 -1.60
N CYS A 8 -1.61 -0.43 -0.58
CA CYS A 8 -0.65 -0.45 0.52
C CYS A 8 -0.90 -1.57 1.54
N THR A 9 -2.05 -2.23 1.53
CA THR A 9 -2.37 -3.33 2.46
C THR A 9 -2.00 -4.70 1.87
N TYR A 10 -1.62 -4.76 0.59
CA TYR A 10 -1.19 -6.00 -0.05
C TYR A 10 0.09 -6.54 0.60
N PRO A 11 0.16 -7.85 0.91
CA PRO A 11 1.29 -8.45 1.65
C PRO A 11 2.62 -8.37 0.87
N ARG A 12 2.54 -8.22 -0.45
CA ARG A 12 3.67 -8.28 -1.36
C ARG A 12 3.51 -7.24 -2.47
N ILE A 13 4.35 -6.21 -2.43
CA ILE A 13 4.34 -5.12 -3.42
C ILE A 13 5.70 -5.12 -4.14
N PRO A 14 5.83 -5.86 -5.26
CA PRO A 14 7.07 -5.92 -6.01
C PRO A 14 7.35 -4.58 -6.71
N ILE A 15 8.63 -4.22 -6.78
CA ILE A 15 9.08 -3.01 -7.47
C ILE A 15 10.25 -3.32 -8.39
N THR A 16 10.35 -2.55 -9.47
CA THR A 16 11.50 -2.61 -10.38
C THR A 16 12.64 -1.73 -9.90
N LYS A 17 13.84 -1.88 -10.50
CA LYS A 17 14.95 -0.92 -10.31
C LYS A 17 14.55 0.52 -10.73
N ARG A 18 13.67 0.67 -11.72
CA ARG A 18 13.17 1.99 -12.17
C ARG A 18 12.28 2.62 -11.10
N ASP A 19 11.45 1.83 -10.45
CA ASP A 19 10.61 2.28 -9.33
C ASP A 19 11.48 2.69 -8.13
N LEU A 20 12.49 1.90 -7.80
CA LEU A 20 13.44 2.25 -6.74
C LEU A 20 14.11 3.60 -7.00
N ARG A 21 14.55 3.86 -8.24
CA ARG A 21 15.08 5.17 -8.65
C ARG A 21 14.07 6.31 -8.49
N ARG A 22 12.80 6.05 -8.77
CA ARG A 22 11.73 7.05 -8.60
C ARG A 22 11.53 7.40 -7.12
N ILE A 23 11.48 6.38 -6.27
CA ILE A 23 11.36 6.54 -4.81
C ILE A 23 12.59 7.27 -4.25
N ALA A 24 13.79 6.87 -4.68
CA ALA A 24 15.04 7.51 -4.28
C ALA A 24 15.03 9.02 -4.57
N ARG A 25 14.67 9.42 -5.80
CA ARG A 25 14.55 10.85 -6.16
C ARG A 25 13.50 11.60 -5.35
N HIS A 26 12.38 10.96 -5.01
CA HIS A 26 11.33 11.59 -4.22
C HIS A 26 11.79 11.99 -2.82
N PHE A 27 12.70 11.23 -2.22
CA PHE A 27 13.25 11.49 -0.90
C PHE A 27 14.64 12.15 -0.91
N ASP A 28 15.14 12.54 -2.09
CA ASP A 28 16.52 13.02 -2.27
C ASP A 28 17.59 12.08 -1.68
N LEU A 29 17.43 10.78 -1.97
CA LEU A 29 18.35 9.73 -1.52
C LEU A 29 19.07 9.08 -2.70
N SER A 30 20.23 8.48 -2.44
CA SER A 30 20.82 7.51 -3.37
C SER A 30 19.95 6.25 -3.48
N GLU A 31 20.05 5.53 -4.60
CA GLU A 31 19.38 4.23 -4.77
C GLU A 31 19.74 3.22 -3.66
N GLY A 32 20.99 3.25 -3.20
CA GLY A 32 21.46 2.39 -2.12
C GLY A 32 20.79 2.70 -0.78
N GLN A 33 20.67 3.98 -0.44
CA GLN A 33 19.95 4.43 0.77
C GLN A 33 18.46 4.08 0.68
N ALA A 34 17.81 4.41 -0.45
CA ALA A 34 16.40 4.10 -0.66
C ALA A 34 16.14 2.58 -0.59
N ARG A 35 17.02 1.76 -1.18
CA ARG A 35 16.91 0.30 -1.13
C ARG A 35 16.94 -0.19 0.31
N ARG A 36 17.95 0.23 1.08
CA ARG A 36 18.11 -0.18 2.48
C ARG A 36 16.92 0.27 3.34
N ARG A 37 16.43 1.49 3.11
CA ARG A 37 15.36 2.09 3.92
C ARG A 37 13.99 1.51 3.61
N PHE A 38 13.63 1.37 2.34
CA PHE A 38 12.24 1.14 1.93
C PHE A 38 11.96 -0.24 1.33
N THR A 39 12.98 -1.06 1.07
CA THR A 39 12.80 -2.35 0.37
C THR A 39 13.43 -3.52 1.11
N LYS A 40 12.96 -4.73 0.80
CA LYS A 40 13.56 -6.00 1.21
C LYS A 40 13.62 -6.95 0.01
N LYS A 41 14.36 -8.05 0.14
CA LYS A 41 14.33 -9.14 -0.85
C LYS A 41 12.92 -9.76 -0.86
N GLY A 42 12.42 -10.06 -2.05
CA GLY A 42 11.19 -10.82 -2.22
C GLY A 42 11.41 -12.33 -2.09
N GLU A 43 10.39 -13.09 -2.45
CA GLU A 43 10.42 -14.56 -2.42
C GLU A 43 11.14 -15.13 -3.65
N GLU A 44 11.04 -14.42 -4.78
CA GLU A 44 11.65 -14.85 -6.04
C GLU A 44 13.11 -14.36 -6.17
N PRO A 45 13.99 -15.13 -6.84
CA PRO A 45 15.37 -14.72 -7.09
C PRO A 45 15.47 -13.34 -7.76
N GLY A 46 16.17 -12.42 -7.10
CA GLY A 46 16.39 -11.05 -7.60
C GLY A 46 15.22 -10.10 -7.37
N GLU A 47 14.13 -10.55 -6.76
CA GLU A 47 12.98 -9.71 -6.47
C GLU A 47 13.24 -8.70 -5.35
N ILE A 48 12.62 -7.52 -5.51
CA ILE A 48 12.63 -6.44 -4.55
C ILE A 48 11.19 -6.09 -4.24
N VAL A 49 10.82 -6.15 -2.98
CA VAL A 49 9.48 -5.75 -2.52
C VAL A 49 9.58 -4.60 -1.53
N LEU A 50 8.52 -3.80 -1.44
CA LEU A 50 8.44 -2.75 -0.41
C LEU A 50 8.43 -3.37 0.98
N LYS A 51 9.08 -2.68 1.92
CA LYS A 51 8.98 -2.99 3.35
C LYS A 51 7.60 -2.64 3.87
N HIS A 52 7.24 -3.32 4.95
CA HIS A 52 6.02 -3.05 5.69
C HIS A 52 6.34 -2.48 7.07
N GLN A 53 5.38 -1.77 7.63
CA GLN A 53 5.31 -1.32 9.01
C GLN A 53 4.08 -1.95 9.69
N LYS A 54 3.99 -1.86 11.02
CA LYS A 54 2.83 -2.35 11.77
C LYS A 54 1.58 -1.56 11.36
N ASP A 55 0.48 -2.27 11.21
CA ASP A 55 -0.83 -1.72 10.88
C ASP A 55 -1.88 -2.40 11.77
N GLU A 56 -2.79 -1.62 12.34
CA GLU A 56 -3.81 -2.12 13.27
C GLU A 56 -4.87 -2.98 12.59
N TYR A 57 -5.20 -2.68 11.33
CA TYR A 57 -6.30 -3.31 10.61
C TYR A 57 -5.86 -4.54 9.81
N PHE A 58 -4.64 -4.50 9.26
CA PHE A 58 -4.10 -5.54 8.37
C PHE A 58 -2.93 -6.32 8.98
N GLY A 59 -2.59 -6.03 10.24
CA GLY A 59 -1.39 -6.52 10.93
C GLY A 59 -0.10 -5.84 10.45
N SER A 60 0.05 -5.69 9.13
CA SER A 60 1.12 -4.89 8.52
C SER A 60 0.65 -4.24 7.23
N ALA A 61 1.28 -3.11 6.88
CA ALA A 61 1.03 -2.42 5.63
C ALA A 61 2.32 -1.81 5.08
N CYS A 62 2.34 -1.43 3.81
CA CYS A 62 3.44 -0.74 3.15
C CYS A 62 3.99 0.40 4.01
N VAL A 63 5.32 0.54 4.06
CA VAL A 63 6.04 1.60 4.78
C VAL A 63 5.63 3.03 4.38
N PHE A 64 4.98 3.18 3.24
CA PHE A 64 4.49 4.47 2.76
C PHE A 64 3.02 4.75 3.07
N LEU A 65 2.34 3.88 3.79
CA LEU A 65 0.97 4.15 4.24
C LEU A 65 0.99 5.11 5.42
N ASP A 66 0.28 6.23 5.28
CA ASP A 66 -0.17 7.00 6.43
C ASP A 66 -1.26 6.19 7.13
N VAL A 67 -0.91 5.56 8.25
CA VAL A 67 -1.80 4.65 8.99
C VAL A 67 -3.01 5.36 9.58
N LYS A 68 -2.91 6.69 9.83
CA LYS A 68 -4.02 7.48 10.37
C LYS A 68 -4.98 7.89 9.26
N ASN A 69 -4.46 8.52 8.21
CA ASN A 69 -5.28 9.06 7.14
C ASN A 69 -5.64 8.02 6.05
N ARG A 70 -5.05 6.83 6.12
CA ARG A 70 -5.21 5.73 5.14
C ARG A 70 -4.87 6.16 3.72
N ARG A 71 -3.84 7.00 3.56
CA ARG A 71 -3.35 7.53 2.27
C ARG A 71 -1.90 7.17 2.03
N CYS A 72 -1.52 7.02 0.76
CA CYS A 72 -0.13 6.79 0.41
C CYS A 72 0.66 8.12 0.51
N THR A 73 1.74 8.12 1.28
CA THR A 73 2.62 9.27 1.49
C THR A 73 3.48 9.60 0.27
N ILE A 74 3.63 8.67 -0.67
CA ILE A 74 4.42 8.84 -1.90
C ILE A 74 3.55 8.78 -3.16
N TYR A 75 2.31 9.28 -3.11
CA TYR A 75 1.33 9.10 -4.19
C TYR A 75 1.88 9.45 -5.59
N GLU A 76 2.65 10.54 -5.69
CA GLU A 76 3.27 11.00 -6.94
C GLU A 76 4.50 10.18 -7.35
N ALA A 77 5.17 9.51 -6.41
CA ALA A 77 6.34 8.68 -6.65
C ALA A 77 6.04 7.17 -6.62
N ARG A 78 4.74 6.80 -6.61
CA ARG A 78 4.29 5.41 -6.56
C ARG A 78 5.02 4.52 -7.59
N PRO A 79 5.38 3.28 -7.20
CA PRO A 79 5.87 2.29 -8.14
C PRO A 79 4.77 1.90 -9.13
N ASN A 80 5.14 1.31 -10.27
CA ASN A 80 4.17 0.95 -11.31
C ASN A 80 3.04 0.05 -10.78
N ALA A 81 3.37 -0.97 -9.97
CA ALA A 81 2.35 -1.83 -9.35
C ALA A 81 1.28 -1.06 -8.55
N CYS A 82 1.64 0.07 -7.92
CA CYS A 82 0.70 0.91 -7.19
C CYS A 82 -0.03 1.95 -8.07
N ARG A 83 0.50 2.25 -9.25
CA ARG A 83 -0.16 3.12 -10.25
C ARG A 83 -1.21 2.35 -11.04
N ASP A 84 -0.91 1.10 -11.34
CA ASP A 84 -1.81 0.22 -12.08
C ASP A 84 -3.04 -0.12 -11.24
N TYR A 85 -2.93 -0.08 -9.90
CA TYR A 85 -4.06 -0.26 -8.99
C TYR A 85 -5.20 0.77 -9.21
N PRO A 86 -6.48 0.34 -9.31
CA PRO A 86 -7.00 -1.02 -9.01
C PRO A 86 -6.96 -2.02 -10.17
N GLY A 87 -6.35 -1.68 -11.30
CA GLY A 87 -6.21 -2.53 -12.49
C GLY A 87 -7.44 -2.51 -13.39
N THR A 88 -8.46 -1.74 -13.01
CA THR A 88 -9.77 -1.67 -13.67
C THR A 88 -10.32 -0.25 -13.59
N VAL A 89 -11.37 0.03 -14.36
CA VAL A 89 -12.08 1.33 -14.35
C VAL A 89 -12.82 1.58 -13.02
N ARG A 90 -13.11 0.52 -12.25
CA ARG A 90 -13.95 0.57 -11.04
C ARG A 90 -13.26 -0.10 -9.86
N CYS A 91 -13.16 0.62 -8.74
CA CYS A 91 -12.54 0.12 -7.52
C CYS A 91 -13.55 -0.66 -6.68
N GLY A 92 -13.64 -1.98 -6.86
CA GLY A 92 -14.58 -2.82 -6.08
C GLY A 92 -14.37 -2.73 -4.56
N TYR A 93 -13.13 -2.52 -4.11
CA TYR A 93 -12.85 -2.29 -2.69
C TYR A 93 -13.50 -1.00 -2.17
N TYR A 94 -13.45 0.08 -2.95
CA TYR A 94 -14.10 1.34 -2.54
C TYR A 94 -15.61 1.15 -2.44
N ASP A 95 -16.22 0.43 -3.39
CA ASP A 95 -17.66 0.16 -3.33
C ASP A 95 -18.03 -0.63 -2.08
N PHE A 96 -17.26 -1.67 -1.76
CA PHE A 96 -17.46 -2.46 -0.54
C PHE A 96 -17.27 -1.60 0.71
N LEU A 97 -16.19 -0.83 0.79
CA LEU A 97 -15.91 0.08 1.89
C LEU A 97 -17.06 1.07 2.13
N MET A 98 -17.59 1.68 1.08
CA MET A 98 -18.70 2.62 1.20
C MET A 98 -20.00 1.94 1.63
N ALA A 99 -20.27 0.72 1.14
CA ALA A 99 -21.41 -0.06 1.60
C ALA A 99 -21.31 -0.40 3.09
N GLU A 100 -20.14 -0.82 3.57
CA GLU A 100 -19.91 -1.12 4.98
C GLU A 100 -20.05 0.11 5.88
N ARG A 101 -19.43 1.23 5.50
CA ARG A 101 -19.58 2.51 6.21
C ARG A 101 -21.04 2.96 6.33
N THR A 102 -21.81 2.74 5.27
CA THR A 102 -23.23 3.10 5.23
C THR A 102 -24.05 2.21 6.16
N ARG A 103 -23.84 0.89 6.12
CA ARG A 103 -24.59 -0.07 6.95
C ARG A 103 -24.28 0.05 8.44
N GLN A 104 -23.04 0.37 8.78
CA GLN A 104 -22.59 0.50 10.17
C GLN A 104 -22.74 1.92 10.69
N GLU A 105 -23.16 2.88 9.85
CA GLU A 105 -23.25 4.31 10.18
C GLU A 105 -21.93 4.88 10.73
N ASP A 106 -20.79 4.35 10.26
CA ASP A 106 -19.45 4.74 10.68
C ASP A 106 -18.63 5.17 9.45
N GLU A 107 -18.44 6.49 9.29
CA GLU A 107 -17.66 7.06 8.20
C GLU A 107 -16.15 6.72 8.24
N ASN A 108 -15.65 6.33 9.42
CA ASN A 108 -14.25 6.03 9.66
C ASN A 108 -13.95 4.53 9.56
N HIS A 109 -14.97 3.70 9.36
CA HIS A 109 -14.80 2.25 9.22
C HIS A 109 -13.74 1.91 8.17
N VAL A 110 -12.88 0.94 8.49
CA VAL A 110 -11.87 0.38 7.60
C VAL A 110 -12.26 -1.06 7.31
N ALA A 111 -12.81 -1.29 6.12
CA ALA A 111 -13.23 -2.61 5.69
C ALA A 111 -12.01 -3.53 5.50
N THR A 112 -11.94 -4.61 6.26
CA THR A 112 -10.96 -5.68 6.13
C THR A 112 -11.66 -6.91 5.51
N THR A 113 -10.91 -7.72 4.77
CA THR A 113 -11.43 -8.99 4.20
C THR A 113 -10.92 -10.20 4.98
N ASP A 114 -10.32 -9.97 6.14
CA ASP A 114 -9.66 -10.99 6.94
C ASP A 114 -10.54 -11.40 8.12
N HIS A 115 -10.89 -12.68 8.19
CA HIS A 115 -11.62 -13.29 9.30
C HIS A 115 -10.69 -13.65 10.46
N ARG A 116 -9.64 -12.87 10.72
CA ARG A 116 -8.90 -12.99 11.98
C ARG A 116 -9.85 -12.58 13.09
N ILE A 117 -10.45 -13.57 13.72
CA ILE A 117 -11.11 -13.46 15.02
C ILE A 117 -10.13 -12.71 15.90
N VAL A 118 -10.53 -11.51 16.30
CA VAL A 118 -9.91 -10.78 17.40
C VAL A 118 -10.08 -11.68 18.62
N GLU A 119 -8.99 -12.35 19.02
CA GLU A 119 -8.86 -12.87 20.39
C GLU A 119 -8.47 -11.74 21.33
#